data_AF-A0A368FVZ3-F1
#
_entry.id   AF-A0A368FVZ3-F1
#
_cell.length_a   1.000
_cell.length_b   1.000
_cell.length_c   1.000
_cell.angle_alpha   90.00
_cell.angle_beta   90.00
_cell.angle_gamma   90.00
#
_symmetry.space_group_name_H-M   'P 1'
#
loop_
_entity.id
_entity.type
_entity.pdbx_description
1 polymer ?
#
loop_
_entity_poly.entity_id
_entity_poly.type
_entity_poly.pdbx_seq_one_letter_code
_entity_poly.pdbx_strand_id
1 'polypeptide(L)'
;MVVTRSGAARVDRDRRERYTYAPRSQPLLTDTIGNKYIDSYLEYDCLMTPEEIKRLAEHKYSAVDTSWLDELCMKYFWEWAVEFYPLWLAPNLITLIGLIVNLITVLVLSHYCPTAREVAPSWAYALAALGLFTYQTLDATDGKQARRTGAASPLGELFDHGCDSISQVFVTLNVAYALRLGDVRCGTFFIVIVAISLFYCAHWSTYCTGQLSFSRFDVTEAQVTIILLLLITAVCGPNIWTIGILGYQLRHLLLFFTLIGSLYQCSSYLDVIFTGGVGRNGSTVAGTSVLFPVCPLLACIVPFAMIYSKSRSAVFDENITLFVMCFGAVAAKATNRLIVGHMSRSEL
;
A
#
# COMPACT_ATOMS: atom_id res chain seq x y z
N MET A 1 25.85 8.00 60.28
CA MET A 1 26.45 8.34 58.98
C MET A 1 25.39 8.07 57.92
N VAL A 2 24.61 9.09 57.55
CA VAL A 2 23.45 8.95 56.66
C VAL A 2 23.96 9.09 55.22
N VAL A 3 24.02 7.98 54.49
CA VAL A 3 24.30 7.99 53.04
C VAL A 3 22.97 8.21 52.32
N THR A 4 22.92 9.32 51.59
CA THR A 4 21.76 9.84 50.87
C THR A 4 21.41 8.97 49.65
N ARG A 5 20.16 8.52 49.56
CA ARG A 5 19.53 7.89 48.39
C ARG A 5 19.21 8.93 47.28
N SER A 6 20.17 9.72 46.81
CA SER A 6 19.90 10.76 45.80
C SER A 6 20.16 10.31 44.34
N GLY A 7 20.84 9.18 44.13
CA GLY A 7 21.20 8.72 42.77
C GLY A 7 20.07 8.03 42.00
N ALA A 8 19.33 7.11 42.65
CA ALA A 8 18.32 6.28 41.97
C ALA A 8 17.09 7.09 41.52
N ALA A 9 16.66 8.07 42.32
CA ALA A 9 15.52 8.93 41.99
C ALA A 9 15.82 9.89 40.81
N ARG A 10 17.11 10.24 40.59
CA ARG A 10 17.53 11.14 39.52
C ARG A 10 17.53 10.45 38.16
N VAL A 11 17.97 9.18 38.12
CA VAL A 11 17.95 8.36 36.90
C VAL A 11 16.52 8.04 36.45
N ASP A 12 15.59 7.84 37.38
CA ASP A 12 14.17 7.58 37.06
C ASP A 12 13.42 8.86 36.63
N ARG A 13 13.86 10.04 37.12
CA ARG A 13 13.36 11.35 36.67
C ARG A 13 13.81 11.67 35.25
N ASP A 14 15.09 11.44 34.92
CA ASP A 14 15.66 11.55 33.56
C ASP A 14 15.08 10.52 32.57
N ARG A 15 14.43 9.46 33.08
CA ARG A 15 13.72 8.46 32.26
C ARG A 15 12.27 8.88 31.97
N ARG A 16 11.60 9.58 32.89
CA ARG A 16 10.25 10.14 32.69
C ARG A 16 10.25 11.41 31.84
N GLU A 17 11.29 12.24 31.93
CA GLU A 17 11.39 13.49 31.15
C GLU A 17 11.78 13.26 29.67
N ARG A 18 12.20 12.05 29.28
CA ARG A 18 12.35 11.68 27.86
C ARG A 18 11.04 11.40 27.13
N TYR A 19 9.94 11.30 27.86
CA TYR A 19 8.59 11.06 27.32
C TYR A 19 7.60 12.17 27.75
N THR A 20 8.10 13.35 28.13
CA THR A 20 7.21 14.50 28.34
C THR A 20 6.93 15.16 27.00
N TYR A 21 5.70 14.94 26.51
CA TYR A 21 5.09 15.66 25.40
C TYR A 21 5.31 17.17 25.61
N ALA A 22 6.06 17.80 24.71
CA ALA A 22 6.02 19.26 24.60
C ALA A 22 4.61 19.64 24.10
N PRO A 23 3.88 20.54 24.77
CA PRO A 23 2.63 21.03 24.24
C PRO A 23 2.92 21.72 22.90
N ARG A 24 2.34 21.18 21.81
CA ARG A 24 2.44 21.77 20.47
C ARG A 24 1.82 23.18 20.50
N SER A 25 2.52 24.13 19.88
CA SER A 25 2.18 25.56 19.91
C SER A 25 0.84 25.85 19.24
N GLN A 26 0.03 26.68 19.93
CA GLN A 26 -1.20 27.41 19.56
C GLN A 26 -2.13 26.82 18.46
N PRO A 27 -3.42 26.59 18.78
CA PRO A 27 -4.36 26.08 17.79
C PRO A 27 -4.59 27.12 16.69
N LEU A 28 -4.22 26.75 15.47
CA LEU A 28 -4.85 27.31 14.28
C LEU A 28 -6.23 26.65 14.14
N LEU A 29 -7.26 27.50 13.98
CA LEU A 29 -8.66 27.20 13.63
C LEU A 29 -9.70 27.21 14.78
N THR A 30 -10.49 28.30 14.77
CA THR A 30 -11.89 28.54 15.18
C THR A 30 -12.54 27.93 16.45
N ASP A 31 -13.12 28.82 17.26
CA ASP A 31 -13.73 28.61 18.61
C ASP A 31 -15.07 27.85 18.71
N THR A 32 -15.51 27.09 17.70
CA THR A 32 -16.77 26.32 17.80
C THR A 32 -16.53 24.86 18.19
N ILE A 33 -17.34 24.32 19.11
CA ILE A 33 -17.15 22.98 19.70
C ILE A 33 -17.11 21.85 18.66
N GLY A 34 -17.81 22.01 17.52
CA GLY A 34 -17.74 21.07 16.39
C GLY A 34 -16.39 21.07 15.66
N ASN A 35 -15.68 22.20 15.67
CA ASN A 35 -14.37 22.32 15.04
C ASN A 35 -13.28 21.69 15.92
N LYS A 36 -13.39 21.70 17.26
CA LYS A 36 -12.36 21.09 18.14
C LYS A 36 -12.02 19.62 17.83
N TYR A 37 -13.00 18.80 17.46
CA TYR A 37 -12.74 17.40 17.09
C TYR A 37 -12.06 17.28 15.72
N ILE A 38 -12.48 18.11 14.77
CA ILE A 38 -11.89 18.16 13.43
C ILE A 38 -10.49 18.74 13.50
N ASP A 39 -10.28 19.82 14.24
CA ASP A 39 -8.99 20.48 14.47
C ASP A 39 -8.04 19.54 15.20
N SER A 40 -8.53 18.83 16.23
CA SER A 40 -7.75 17.78 16.89
C SER A 40 -7.40 16.65 15.91
N TYR A 41 -8.35 16.18 15.10
CA TYR A 41 -8.03 15.18 14.09
C TYR A 41 -6.99 15.72 13.08
N LEU A 42 -7.14 16.94 12.59
CA LEU A 42 -6.19 17.55 11.65
C LEU A 42 -4.79 17.69 12.28
N GLU A 43 -4.70 18.16 13.52
CA GLU A 43 -3.45 18.42 14.22
C GLU A 43 -2.70 17.13 14.60
N TYR A 44 -3.42 16.10 15.04
CA TYR A 44 -2.82 14.83 15.45
C TYR A 44 -2.65 13.85 14.30
N ASP A 45 -3.53 13.89 13.30
CA ASP A 45 -3.64 12.87 12.26
C ASP A 45 -3.22 13.36 10.86
N CYS A 46 -3.40 14.64 10.53
CA CYS A 46 -3.09 15.14 9.18
C CYS A 46 -1.79 15.94 9.09
N LEU A 47 -1.24 16.40 10.22
CA LEU A 47 -0.06 17.24 10.26
C LEU A 47 1.14 16.53 10.90
N MET A 48 2.31 16.66 10.27
CA MET A 48 3.58 16.23 10.84
C MET A 48 4.14 17.29 11.77
N THR A 49 4.87 16.88 12.81
CA THR A 49 5.57 17.83 13.69
C THR A 49 6.78 18.46 13.00
N PRO A 50 7.27 19.61 13.49
CA PRO A 50 8.53 20.18 13.01
C PRO A 50 9.71 19.19 13.07
N GLU A 51 9.77 18.34 14.10
CA GLU A 51 10.79 17.30 14.23
C GLU A 51 10.63 16.20 13.17
N GLU A 52 9.40 15.74 12.92
CA GLU A 52 9.12 14.74 11.87
C GLU A 52 9.45 15.28 10.48
N ILE A 53 9.07 16.53 10.18
CA ILE A 53 9.41 17.21 8.93
C ILE A 53 10.93 17.30 8.76
N LYS A 54 11.65 17.65 9.84
CA LYS A 54 13.11 17.71 9.80
C LYS A 54 13.73 16.34 9.52
N ARG A 55 13.28 15.28 10.20
CA ARG A 55 13.80 13.92 9.99
C ARG A 55 13.44 13.38 8.60
N LEU A 56 12.23 13.67 8.11
CA LEU A 56 11.80 13.33 6.77
C LEU A 56 12.71 13.99 5.72
N ALA A 57 13.11 15.25 5.93
CA ALA A 57 14.05 15.93 5.03
C ALA A 57 15.47 15.31 5.06
N GLU A 58 15.83 14.61 6.14
CA GLU A 58 17.10 13.89 6.29
C GLU A 58 17.04 12.45 5.76
N HIS A 59 15.86 11.95 5.39
CA HIS A 59 15.67 10.60 4.85
C HIS A 59 16.48 10.38 3.58
N LYS A 60 16.98 9.17 3.41
CA LYS A 60 17.70 8.74 2.21
C LYS A 60 17.07 7.45 1.72
N TYR A 61 16.66 7.46 0.47
CA TYR A 61 16.15 6.29 -0.22
C TYR A 61 17.13 5.12 -0.09
N SER A 62 16.61 3.98 0.35
CA SER A 62 17.36 2.73 0.51
C SER A 62 16.47 1.58 0.09
N ALA A 63 16.76 1.02 -1.08
CA ALA A 63 16.08 -0.16 -1.57
C ALA A 63 17.07 -1.17 -2.17
N VAL A 64 16.74 -2.45 -2.05
CA VAL A 64 17.42 -3.57 -2.72
C VAL A 64 16.40 -4.25 -3.60
N ASP A 65 16.73 -4.40 -4.87
CA ASP A 65 15.85 -5.01 -5.86
C ASP A 65 16.54 -6.19 -6.53
N THR A 66 15.86 -7.34 -6.50
CA THR A 66 16.31 -8.61 -7.10
C THR A 66 15.20 -9.24 -7.95
N SER A 67 14.24 -8.42 -8.41
CA SER A 67 13.07 -8.85 -9.17
C SER A 67 13.49 -9.39 -10.54
N TRP A 68 12.91 -10.52 -10.93
CA TRP A 68 13.33 -11.23 -12.15
C TRP A 68 13.08 -10.45 -13.44
N LEU A 69 11.91 -9.84 -13.58
CA LEU A 69 11.56 -9.09 -14.79
C LEU A 69 12.34 -7.79 -14.89
N ASP A 70 12.63 -7.15 -13.76
CA ASP A 70 13.45 -5.95 -13.69
C ASP A 70 14.87 -6.24 -14.18
N GLU A 71 15.49 -7.31 -13.67
CA GLU A 71 16.82 -7.76 -14.11
C GLU A 71 16.82 -8.24 -15.58
N LEU A 72 15.75 -8.90 -16.03
CA LEU A 72 15.68 -9.51 -17.36
C LEU A 72 15.46 -8.47 -18.47
N CYS A 73 14.49 -7.56 -18.32
CA CYS A 73 14.10 -6.66 -19.40
C CYS A 73 13.48 -5.33 -18.98
N MET A 74 12.71 -5.26 -17.90
CA MET A 74 11.88 -4.09 -17.59
C MET A 74 12.72 -2.85 -17.26
N LYS A 75 13.84 -3.02 -16.55
CA LYS A 75 14.75 -1.92 -16.26
C LYS A 75 15.24 -1.21 -17.52
N TYR A 76 15.64 -1.97 -18.55
CA TYR A 76 16.10 -1.43 -19.83
C TYR A 76 14.97 -0.73 -20.58
N PHE A 77 13.77 -1.31 -20.56
CA PHE A 77 12.59 -0.69 -21.16
C PHE A 77 12.27 0.67 -20.51
N TRP A 78 12.30 0.77 -19.17
CA TRP A 78 12.01 2.01 -18.46
C TRP A 78 13.13 3.05 -18.59
N GLU A 79 14.39 2.61 -18.64
CA GLU A 79 15.54 3.49 -18.95
C GLU A 79 15.41 4.08 -20.36
N TRP A 80 14.94 3.31 -21.33
CA TRP A 80 14.61 3.83 -22.65
C TRP A 80 13.37 4.74 -22.63
N ALA A 81 12.31 4.36 -21.93
CA ALA A 81 11.04 5.11 -21.90
C ALA A 81 11.21 6.51 -21.28
N VAL A 82 12.01 6.65 -20.23
CA VAL A 82 12.19 7.93 -19.54
C VAL A 82 12.89 8.97 -20.43
N GLU A 83 13.68 8.56 -21.44
CA GLU A 83 14.37 9.48 -22.34
C GLU A 83 13.40 10.36 -23.15
N PHE A 84 12.20 9.86 -23.44
CA PHE A 84 11.15 10.58 -24.15
C PHE A 84 10.46 11.64 -23.30
N TYR A 85 10.65 11.64 -21.98
CA TYR A 85 10.02 12.64 -21.12
C TYR A 85 10.72 13.99 -21.29
N PRO A 86 9.97 15.09 -21.43
CA PRO A 86 10.57 16.41 -21.46
C PRO A 86 11.10 16.76 -20.06
N LEU A 87 12.20 17.52 -20.00
CA LEU A 87 12.88 17.84 -18.74
C LEU A 87 12.04 18.72 -17.78
N TRP A 88 11.00 19.38 -18.27
CA TRP A 88 10.07 20.15 -17.43
C TRP A 88 9.03 19.27 -16.72
N LEU A 89 8.86 18.01 -17.13
CA LEU A 89 7.86 17.11 -16.56
C LEU A 89 8.30 16.69 -15.15
N ALA A 90 7.54 17.12 -14.15
CA ALA A 90 7.80 16.82 -12.75
C ALA A 90 7.54 15.33 -12.44
N PRO A 91 8.42 14.65 -11.68
CA PRO A 91 8.24 13.25 -11.29
C PRO A 91 6.89 12.96 -10.62
N ASN A 92 6.50 13.75 -9.62
CA ASN A 92 5.23 13.55 -8.91
C ASN A 92 4.01 13.71 -9.83
N LEU A 93 4.13 14.46 -10.94
CA LEU A 93 3.06 14.54 -11.93
C LEU A 93 2.95 13.23 -12.73
N ILE A 94 4.07 12.56 -13.02
CA ILE A 94 4.10 11.23 -13.66
C ILE A 94 3.37 10.22 -12.77
N THR A 95 3.73 10.16 -11.49
CA THR A 95 3.07 9.32 -10.47
C THR A 95 1.55 9.57 -10.44
N LEU A 96 1.15 10.84 -10.36
CA LEU A 96 -0.27 11.23 -10.28
C LEU A 96 -1.04 10.84 -11.55
N ILE A 97 -0.44 11.04 -12.73
CA ILE A 97 -1.05 10.62 -14.01
C ILE A 97 -1.23 9.11 -14.01
N GLY A 98 -0.23 8.34 -13.56
CA GLY A 98 -0.34 6.90 -13.41
C GLY A 98 -1.53 6.50 -12.54
N LEU A 99 -1.65 7.07 -11.35
CA LEU A 99 -2.75 6.80 -10.43
C LEU A 99 -4.12 7.11 -11.07
N ILE A 100 -4.24 8.25 -11.75
CA ILE A 100 -5.48 8.67 -12.44
C ILE A 100 -5.82 7.69 -13.58
N VAL A 101 -4.84 7.26 -14.38
CA VAL A 101 -5.05 6.26 -15.44
C VAL A 101 -5.59 4.96 -14.84
N ASN A 102 -4.98 4.46 -13.77
CA ASN A 102 -5.42 3.22 -13.13
C ASN A 102 -6.84 3.37 -12.55
N LEU A 103 -7.14 4.50 -11.90
CA LEU A 103 -8.48 4.82 -11.40
C LEU A 103 -9.53 4.83 -12.52
N ILE A 104 -9.29 5.56 -13.61
CA ILE A 104 -10.25 5.68 -14.71
C ILE A 104 -10.54 4.31 -15.31
N THR A 105 -9.52 3.50 -15.57
CA THR A 105 -9.73 2.18 -16.18
C THR A 105 -10.48 1.22 -15.26
N VAL A 106 -10.23 1.26 -13.95
CA VAL A 106 -11.03 0.51 -12.97
C VAL A 106 -12.46 1.00 -12.87
N LEU A 107 -12.71 2.31 -12.95
CA LEU A 107 -14.06 2.85 -12.95
C LEU A 107 -14.85 2.44 -14.20
N VAL A 108 -14.20 2.34 -15.36
CA VAL A 108 -14.82 1.77 -16.57
C VAL A 108 -15.25 0.33 -16.34
N LEU A 109 -14.39 -0.53 -15.78
CA LEU A 109 -14.79 -1.89 -15.44
C LEU A 109 -15.87 -1.94 -14.36
N SER A 110 -15.78 -1.09 -13.33
CA SER A 110 -16.79 -0.98 -12.28
C SER A 110 -18.16 -0.59 -12.82
N HIS A 111 -18.22 0.25 -13.85
CA HIS A 111 -19.49 0.65 -14.47
C HIS A 111 -20.21 -0.55 -15.10
N TYR A 112 -19.46 -1.47 -15.71
CA TYR A 112 -20.01 -2.70 -16.30
C TYR A 112 -20.17 -3.83 -15.29
N CYS A 113 -19.35 -3.87 -14.24
CA CYS A 113 -19.28 -4.97 -13.29
C CYS A 113 -19.35 -4.50 -11.82
N PRO A 114 -20.42 -3.80 -11.39
CA PRO A 114 -20.50 -3.21 -10.06
C PRO A 114 -20.50 -4.24 -8.92
N THR A 115 -20.91 -5.49 -9.18
CA THR A 115 -20.90 -6.58 -8.21
C THR A 115 -19.75 -7.56 -8.42
N ALA A 116 -18.87 -7.29 -9.39
CA ALA A 116 -17.84 -8.22 -9.87
C ALA A 116 -18.40 -9.61 -10.27
N ARG A 117 -19.66 -9.68 -10.70
CA ARG A 117 -20.32 -10.89 -11.24
C ARG A 117 -20.59 -10.78 -12.72
N GLU A 118 -20.81 -9.56 -13.19
CA GLU A 118 -21.18 -9.26 -14.56
C GLU A 118 -19.99 -9.48 -15.50
N VAL A 119 -20.26 -9.35 -16.80
CA VAL A 119 -19.26 -9.45 -17.86
C VAL A 119 -19.17 -8.10 -18.55
N ALA A 120 -17.98 -7.49 -18.51
CA ALA A 120 -17.70 -6.27 -19.26
C ALA A 120 -17.42 -6.59 -20.74
N PRO A 121 -17.59 -5.62 -21.66
CA PRO A 121 -17.15 -5.81 -23.04
C PRO A 121 -15.63 -6.01 -23.11
N SER A 122 -15.16 -6.82 -24.06
CA SER A 122 -13.74 -7.18 -24.22
C SER A 122 -12.79 -5.98 -24.23
N TRP A 123 -13.18 -4.88 -24.86
CA TRP A 123 -12.35 -3.67 -24.93
C TRP A 123 -12.12 -3.04 -23.56
N ALA A 124 -13.03 -3.21 -22.58
CA ALA A 124 -12.87 -2.66 -21.24
C ALA A 124 -11.78 -3.43 -20.47
N TYR A 125 -11.70 -4.75 -20.62
CA TYR A 125 -10.60 -5.54 -20.08
C TYR A 125 -9.26 -5.21 -20.76
N ALA A 126 -9.26 -5.01 -22.08
CA ALA A 126 -8.06 -4.58 -22.82
C ALA A 126 -7.61 -3.18 -22.39
N LEU A 127 -8.55 -2.25 -22.17
CA LEU A 127 -8.27 -0.92 -21.66
C LEU A 127 -7.68 -0.98 -20.25
N ALA A 128 -8.20 -1.83 -19.37
CA ALA A 128 -7.64 -2.04 -18.03
C ALA A 128 -6.22 -2.64 -18.08
N ALA A 129 -5.96 -3.58 -19.00
CA ALA A 129 -4.62 -4.11 -19.21
C ALA A 129 -3.64 -3.02 -19.66
N LEU A 130 -4.05 -2.21 -20.64
CA LEU A 130 -3.26 -1.07 -21.12
C LEU A 130 -3.06 -0.01 -20.02
N GLY A 131 -4.11 0.27 -19.24
CA GLY A 131 -4.07 1.21 -18.13
C GLY A 131 -3.11 0.77 -17.03
N LEU A 132 -3.14 -0.51 -16.66
CA LEU A 132 -2.22 -1.09 -15.68
C LEU A 132 -0.77 -1.09 -16.19
N PHE A 133 -0.55 -1.45 -17.45
CA PHE A 133 0.79 -1.35 -18.07
C PHE A 133 1.31 0.09 -18.10
N THR A 134 0.42 1.04 -18.43
CA THR A 134 0.75 2.47 -18.42
C THR A 134 1.09 2.93 -17.01
N TYR A 135 0.29 2.56 -16.00
CA TYR A 135 0.58 2.84 -14.60
C TYR A 135 1.94 2.30 -14.19
N GLN A 136 2.20 1.00 -14.37
CA GLN A 136 3.49 0.36 -14.06
C GLN A 136 4.67 1.10 -14.71
N THR A 137 4.51 1.52 -15.96
CA THR A 137 5.57 2.23 -16.66
C THR A 137 5.81 3.62 -16.06
N LEU A 138 4.75 4.37 -15.75
CA LEU A 138 4.85 5.71 -15.17
C LEU A 138 5.44 5.66 -13.75
N ASP A 139 4.98 4.70 -12.96
CA ASP A 139 5.47 4.38 -11.61
C ASP A 139 6.98 4.10 -11.63
N ALA A 140 7.43 3.14 -12.43
CA ALA A 140 8.85 2.79 -12.48
C ALA A 140 9.78 3.86 -13.10
N THR A 141 9.21 4.83 -13.83
CA THR A 141 9.98 5.88 -14.51
C THR A 141 10.01 7.20 -13.76
N ASP A 142 9.16 7.43 -12.76
CA ASP A 142 9.13 8.70 -12.04
C ASP A 142 10.43 8.98 -11.28
N GLY A 143 11.00 7.98 -10.60
CA GLY A 143 12.25 8.08 -9.87
C GLY A 143 13.44 8.15 -10.82
N LYS A 144 13.33 7.54 -12.02
CA LYS A 144 14.33 7.70 -13.09
C LYS A 144 14.33 9.14 -13.60
N GLN A 145 13.15 9.72 -13.81
CA GLN A 145 13.00 11.11 -14.20
C GLN A 145 13.51 12.05 -13.09
N ALA A 146 13.23 11.74 -11.83
CA ALA A 146 13.70 12.51 -10.68
C ALA A 146 15.23 12.56 -10.60
N ARG A 147 15.90 11.43 -10.88
CA ARG A 147 17.37 11.39 -11.00
C ARG A 147 17.88 12.19 -12.20
N ARG A 148 17.22 12.08 -13.35
CA ARG A 148 17.57 12.78 -14.60
C ARG A 148 17.46 14.30 -14.48
N THR A 149 16.46 14.80 -13.75
CA THR A 149 16.21 16.25 -13.57
C THR A 149 16.84 16.82 -12.30
N GLY A 150 17.44 15.99 -11.44
CA GLY A 150 17.96 16.41 -10.14
C GLY A 150 16.87 16.75 -9.12
N ALA A 151 15.64 16.27 -9.32
CA ALA A 151 14.47 16.53 -8.48
C ALA A 151 14.19 15.40 -7.45
N ALA A 152 15.09 14.43 -7.30
CA ALA A 152 14.96 13.35 -6.32
C ALA A 152 14.86 13.92 -4.89
N SER A 153 13.83 13.52 -4.16
CA SER A 153 13.57 14.00 -2.79
C SER A 153 12.79 12.98 -1.96
N PRO A 154 12.90 13.00 -0.62
CA PRO A 154 12.08 12.17 0.26
C PRO A 154 10.58 12.40 0.05
N LEU A 155 10.16 13.63 -0.25
CA LEU A 155 8.76 13.91 -0.53
C LEU A 155 8.27 13.22 -1.80
N GLY A 156 9.12 13.11 -2.82
CA GLY A 156 8.81 12.36 -4.05
C GLY A 156 8.57 10.88 -3.76
N GLU A 157 9.47 10.25 -3.00
CA GLU A 157 9.34 8.85 -2.54
C GLU A 157 8.08 8.64 -1.69
N LEU A 158 7.79 9.54 -0.75
CA LEU A 158 6.57 9.47 0.05
C LEU A 158 5.30 9.58 -0.82
N PHE A 159 5.33 10.44 -1.84
CA PHE A 159 4.21 10.63 -2.75
C PHE A 159 3.97 9.41 -3.64
N ASP A 160 5.06 8.81 -4.13
CA ASP A 160 5.07 7.59 -4.94
C ASP A 160 4.45 6.41 -4.19
N HIS A 161 5.05 6.00 -3.07
CA HIS A 161 4.52 4.92 -2.23
C HIS A 161 3.12 5.22 -1.67
N GLY A 162 2.82 6.51 -1.46
CA GLY A 162 1.50 6.98 -1.13
C GLY A 162 0.46 6.65 -2.19
N CYS A 163 0.79 6.87 -3.46
CA CYS A 163 -0.04 6.51 -4.61
C CYS A 163 -0.12 5.00 -4.80
N ASP A 164 0.98 4.26 -4.61
CA ASP A 164 1.02 2.79 -4.69
C ASP A 164 0.00 2.15 -3.76
N SER A 165 -0.09 2.63 -2.52
CA SER A 165 -1.03 2.09 -1.51
C SER A 165 -2.50 2.21 -1.94
N ILE A 166 -2.85 3.21 -2.74
CA ILE A 166 -4.18 3.39 -3.31
C ILE A 166 -4.33 2.55 -4.59
N SER A 167 -3.33 2.65 -5.47
CA SER A 167 -3.31 1.99 -6.78
C SER A 167 -3.43 0.47 -6.66
N GLN A 168 -2.80 -0.11 -5.65
CA GLN A 168 -2.89 -1.53 -5.31
C GLN A 168 -4.34 -2.03 -5.16
N VAL A 169 -5.26 -1.19 -4.68
CA VAL A 169 -6.68 -1.53 -4.54
C VAL A 169 -7.33 -1.64 -5.92
N PHE A 170 -6.98 -0.73 -6.83
CA PHE A 170 -7.46 -0.72 -8.21
C PHE A 170 -6.94 -1.95 -8.97
N VAL A 171 -5.66 -2.26 -8.81
CA VAL A 171 -5.05 -3.47 -9.38
C VAL A 171 -5.75 -4.74 -8.87
N THR A 172 -6.11 -4.79 -7.59
CA THR A 172 -6.83 -5.93 -7.02
C THR A 172 -8.27 -6.03 -7.53
N LEU A 173 -8.95 -4.90 -7.75
CA LEU A 173 -10.29 -4.88 -8.36
C LEU A 173 -10.28 -5.40 -9.80
N ASN A 174 -9.24 -5.11 -10.58
CA ASN A 174 -9.07 -5.68 -11.92
C ASN A 174 -9.10 -7.23 -11.90
N VAL A 175 -8.42 -7.85 -10.92
CA VAL A 175 -8.46 -9.31 -10.71
C VAL A 175 -9.87 -9.77 -10.35
N ALA A 176 -10.55 -9.04 -9.46
CA ALA A 176 -11.91 -9.37 -9.03
C ALA A 176 -12.90 -9.38 -10.20
N TYR A 177 -12.84 -8.38 -11.08
CA TYR A 177 -13.70 -8.30 -12.26
C TYR A 177 -13.39 -9.39 -13.29
N ALA A 178 -12.11 -9.59 -13.59
CA ALA A 178 -11.71 -10.56 -14.61
C ALA A 178 -12.04 -12.01 -14.21
N LEU A 179 -11.82 -12.37 -12.94
CA LEU A 179 -12.14 -13.71 -12.41
C LEU A 179 -13.61 -13.87 -11.96
N ARG A 180 -14.41 -12.82 -12.08
CA ARG A 180 -15.81 -12.76 -11.62
C ARG A 180 -15.94 -13.20 -10.15
N LEU A 181 -15.11 -12.63 -9.28
CA LEU A 181 -15.00 -13.05 -7.88
C LEU A 181 -16.25 -12.74 -7.05
N GLY A 182 -17.18 -11.93 -7.54
CA GLY A 182 -18.50 -11.76 -6.93
C GLY A 182 -19.34 -13.04 -6.93
N ASP A 183 -19.06 -13.99 -7.82
CA ASP A 183 -19.70 -15.32 -7.84
C ASP A 183 -19.13 -16.26 -6.75
N VAL A 184 -17.93 -15.94 -6.25
CA VAL A 184 -17.27 -16.70 -5.20
C VAL A 184 -17.65 -16.07 -3.86
N ARG A 185 -18.18 -16.88 -2.94
CA ARG A 185 -18.59 -16.38 -1.62
C ARG A 185 -17.41 -15.70 -0.93
N CYS A 186 -17.57 -14.42 -0.58
CA CYS A 186 -16.53 -13.57 0.01
C CYS A 186 -15.27 -13.38 -0.85
N GLY A 187 -15.27 -13.79 -2.13
CA GLY A 187 -14.05 -13.88 -2.95
C GLY A 187 -13.37 -12.54 -3.17
N THR A 188 -14.13 -11.52 -3.60
CA THR A 188 -13.62 -10.16 -3.80
C THR A 188 -13.06 -9.56 -2.50
N PHE A 189 -13.77 -9.70 -1.39
CA PHE A 189 -13.31 -9.15 -0.11
C PHE A 189 -12.06 -9.87 0.41
N PHE A 190 -12.00 -11.20 0.26
CA PHE A 190 -10.84 -12.00 0.67
C PHE A 190 -9.57 -11.60 -0.09
N ILE A 191 -9.63 -11.51 -1.42
CA ILE A 191 -8.44 -11.16 -2.21
C ILE A 191 -7.93 -9.74 -1.89
N VAL A 192 -8.85 -8.81 -1.61
CA VAL A 192 -8.52 -7.44 -1.19
C VAL A 192 -7.83 -7.42 0.17
N ILE A 193 -8.31 -8.18 1.16
CA ILE A 193 -7.63 -8.31 2.46
C ILE A 193 -6.22 -8.85 2.27
N VAL A 194 -6.06 -9.93 1.49
CA VAL A 194 -4.75 -10.55 1.25
C VAL A 194 -3.80 -9.54 0.60
N ALA A 195 -4.26 -8.86 -0.44
CA ALA A 195 -3.43 -7.93 -1.18
C ALA A 195 -3.02 -6.72 -0.31
N ILE A 196 -3.97 -6.13 0.45
CA ILE A 196 -3.68 -5.03 1.38
C ILE A 196 -2.69 -5.47 2.46
N SER A 197 -2.89 -6.67 3.01
CA SER A 197 -2.02 -7.18 4.09
C SER A 197 -0.60 -7.39 3.59
N LEU A 198 -0.41 -7.92 2.37
CA LEU A 198 0.92 -8.08 1.79
C LEU A 198 1.62 -6.75 1.55
N PHE A 199 0.93 -5.78 0.95
CA PHE A 199 1.48 -4.45 0.71
C PHE A 199 1.86 -3.76 2.03
N TYR A 200 0.99 -3.85 3.04
CA TYR A 200 1.27 -3.35 4.38
C TYR A 200 2.47 -4.06 5.02
N CYS A 201 2.57 -5.38 4.93
CA CYS A 201 3.69 -6.16 5.47
C CYS A 201 5.04 -5.81 4.81
N ALA A 202 5.05 -5.50 3.51
CA ALA A 202 6.27 -5.04 2.84
C ALA A 202 6.81 -3.77 3.51
N HIS A 203 5.94 -2.78 3.70
CA HIS A 203 6.28 -1.51 4.35
C HIS A 203 6.50 -1.64 5.86
N TRP A 204 5.86 -2.60 6.52
CA TRP A 204 6.14 -2.96 7.91
C TRP A 204 7.56 -3.51 8.03
N SER A 205 7.99 -4.39 7.13
CA SER A 205 9.37 -4.84 7.09
C SER A 205 10.33 -3.64 6.93
N THR A 206 10.02 -2.70 6.03
CA THR A 206 10.81 -1.46 5.83
C THR A 206 10.84 -0.57 7.07
N TYR A 207 9.73 -0.45 7.81
CA TYR A 207 9.68 0.26 9.09
C TYR A 207 10.57 -0.41 10.15
N CYS A 208 10.77 -1.73 10.07
CA CYS A 208 11.64 -2.46 10.98
C CYS A 208 13.12 -2.34 10.59
N THR A 209 13.44 -2.50 9.29
CA THR A 209 14.81 -2.64 8.78
C THR A 209 15.43 -1.33 8.29
N GLY A 210 14.62 -0.35 7.92
CA GLY A 210 15.06 0.87 7.27
C GLY A 210 15.38 0.74 5.77
N GLN A 211 15.09 -0.40 5.15
CA GLN A 211 15.38 -0.67 3.75
C GLN A 211 14.25 -1.46 3.08
N LEU A 212 13.75 -0.96 1.95
CA LEU A 212 12.74 -1.66 1.15
C LEU A 212 13.42 -2.76 0.33
N SER A 213 13.00 -4.01 0.52
CA SER A 213 13.61 -5.15 -0.17
C SER A 213 12.60 -5.81 -1.09
N PHE A 214 12.90 -5.83 -2.39
CA PHE A 214 12.10 -6.51 -3.40
C PHE A 214 12.64 -7.91 -3.67
N SER A 215 11.71 -8.85 -3.62
CA SER A 215 11.92 -10.29 -3.80
C SER A 215 12.04 -10.62 -5.29
N ARG A 216 12.42 -11.85 -5.62
CA ARG A 216 12.48 -12.32 -7.03
C ARG A 216 11.15 -12.25 -7.78
N PHE A 217 10.05 -12.47 -7.06
CA PHE A 217 8.69 -12.28 -7.55
C PHE A 217 8.06 -11.25 -6.64
N ASP A 218 7.90 -10.03 -7.15
CA ASP A 218 7.40 -8.90 -6.38
C ASP A 218 6.40 -8.10 -7.22
N VAL A 219 6.26 -6.80 -6.94
CA VAL A 219 5.28 -5.91 -7.57
C VAL A 219 5.29 -6.00 -9.10
N THR A 220 6.47 -5.99 -9.76
CA THR A 220 6.57 -6.04 -11.23
C THR A 220 5.96 -7.32 -11.80
N GLU A 221 6.38 -8.50 -11.31
CA GLU A 221 5.87 -9.79 -11.78
C GLU A 221 4.38 -9.95 -11.51
N ALA A 222 3.93 -9.49 -10.34
CA ALA A 222 2.51 -9.52 -9.97
C ALA A 222 1.67 -8.66 -10.93
N GLN A 223 2.10 -7.43 -11.22
CA GLN A 223 1.41 -6.54 -12.15
C GLN A 223 1.42 -7.09 -13.58
N VAL A 224 2.54 -7.63 -14.08
CA VAL A 224 2.60 -8.28 -15.41
C VAL A 224 1.68 -9.49 -15.47
N THR A 225 1.61 -10.30 -14.41
CA THR A 225 0.67 -11.43 -14.33
C THR A 225 -0.77 -10.96 -14.45
N ILE A 226 -1.13 -9.84 -13.80
CA ILE A 226 -2.48 -9.27 -13.87
C ILE A 226 -2.76 -8.66 -15.25
N ILE A 227 -1.79 -8.01 -15.88
CA ILE A 227 -1.89 -7.52 -17.27
C ILE A 227 -2.20 -8.70 -18.20
N LEU A 228 -1.46 -9.81 -18.11
CA LEU A 228 -1.71 -11.01 -18.91
C LEU A 228 -3.10 -11.60 -18.63
N LEU A 229 -3.51 -11.67 -17.37
CA LEU A 229 -4.84 -12.12 -16.97
C LEU A 229 -5.94 -11.26 -17.61
N LEU A 230 -5.79 -9.95 -17.62
CA LEU A 230 -6.73 -9.02 -18.26
C LEU A 230 -6.74 -9.17 -19.78
N LEU A 231 -5.58 -9.35 -20.43
CA LEU A 231 -5.49 -9.59 -21.88
C LEU A 231 -6.14 -10.91 -22.29
N ILE A 232 -5.90 -11.99 -21.54
CA ILE A 232 -6.57 -13.28 -21.75
C ILE A 232 -8.08 -13.11 -21.59
N THR A 233 -8.52 -12.39 -20.56
CA THR A 233 -9.93 -12.08 -20.32
C THR A 233 -10.54 -11.27 -21.47
N ALA A 234 -9.80 -10.32 -22.04
CA ALA A 234 -10.26 -9.52 -23.17
C ALA A 234 -10.48 -10.36 -24.43
N VAL A 235 -9.57 -11.31 -24.73
CA VAL A 235 -9.61 -12.14 -25.92
C VAL A 235 -10.62 -13.29 -25.78
N CYS A 236 -10.57 -14.01 -24.66
CA CYS A 236 -11.36 -15.23 -24.46
C CYS A 236 -12.69 -15.00 -23.71
N GLY A 237 -12.88 -13.81 -23.15
CA GLY A 237 -13.96 -13.50 -22.22
C GLY A 237 -13.71 -14.07 -20.81
N PRO A 238 -14.33 -13.49 -19.76
CA PRO A 238 -14.13 -13.91 -18.37
C PRO A 238 -14.64 -15.32 -18.06
N ASN A 239 -15.47 -15.90 -18.93
CA ASN A 239 -15.95 -17.27 -18.78
C ASN A 239 -14.85 -18.32 -18.97
N ILE A 240 -13.69 -17.97 -19.54
CA ILE A 240 -12.53 -18.88 -19.58
C ILE A 240 -12.13 -19.33 -18.16
N TRP A 241 -12.26 -18.44 -17.17
CA TRP A 241 -11.88 -18.71 -15.79
C TRP A 241 -12.90 -19.59 -15.04
N THR A 242 -14.09 -19.81 -15.62
CA THR A 242 -15.12 -20.68 -15.06
C THR A 242 -15.08 -22.10 -15.63
N ILE A 243 -14.19 -22.36 -16.60
CA ILE A 243 -13.95 -23.71 -17.14
C ILE A 243 -13.48 -24.64 -16.02
N GLY A 244 -14.17 -25.77 -15.88
CA GLY A 244 -13.86 -26.79 -14.87
C GLY A 244 -12.77 -27.76 -15.34
N ILE A 245 -11.74 -27.94 -14.52
CA ILE A 245 -10.69 -28.95 -14.66
C ILE A 245 -10.68 -29.77 -13.36
N LEU A 246 -10.85 -31.09 -13.46
CA LEU A 246 -10.86 -32.00 -12.30
C LEU A 246 -11.85 -31.58 -11.18
N GLY A 247 -13.01 -31.03 -11.56
CA GLY A 247 -14.04 -30.58 -10.62
C GLY A 247 -13.84 -29.17 -10.05
N TYR A 248 -12.74 -28.49 -10.37
CA TYR A 248 -12.45 -27.12 -9.94
C TYR A 248 -12.42 -26.17 -11.13
N GLN A 249 -13.05 -25.01 -11.01
CA GLN A 249 -12.92 -23.96 -12.03
C GLN A 249 -11.50 -23.36 -12.02
N LEU A 250 -11.00 -22.94 -13.19
CA LEU A 250 -9.67 -22.37 -13.35
C LEU A 250 -9.40 -21.18 -12.41
N ARG A 251 -10.41 -20.33 -12.13
CA ARG A 251 -10.31 -19.26 -11.13
C ARG A 251 -9.96 -19.75 -9.72
N HIS A 252 -10.48 -20.91 -9.31
CA HIS A 252 -10.17 -21.45 -7.98
C HIS A 252 -8.72 -21.95 -7.92
N LEU A 253 -8.22 -22.53 -9.01
CA LEU A 253 -6.82 -22.94 -9.11
C LEU A 253 -5.90 -21.72 -9.03
N LEU A 254 -6.20 -20.66 -9.77
CA LEU A 254 -5.47 -19.39 -9.71
C LEU A 254 -5.47 -18.81 -8.30
N LEU A 255 -6.65 -18.68 -7.67
CA LEU A 255 -6.76 -18.17 -6.29
C LEU A 255 -5.98 -19.03 -5.29
N PHE A 256 -5.96 -20.36 -5.47
CA PHE A 256 -5.20 -21.27 -4.61
C PHE A 256 -3.69 -21.05 -4.76
N PHE A 257 -3.17 -20.95 -5.98
CA PHE A 257 -1.75 -20.66 -6.20
C PHE A 257 -1.37 -19.25 -5.73
N THR A 258 -2.22 -18.25 -5.95
CA THR A 258 -2.03 -16.91 -5.39
C THR A 258 -1.99 -16.96 -3.87
N LEU A 259 -2.89 -17.70 -3.21
CA LEU A 259 -2.87 -17.85 -1.76
C LEU A 259 -1.58 -18.49 -1.25
N ILE A 260 -1.07 -19.54 -1.91
CA ILE A 260 0.20 -20.15 -1.54
C ILE A 260 1.35 -19.13 -1.68
N GLY A 261 1.40 -18.40 -2.79
CA GLY A 261 2.40 -17.35 -3.01
C GLY A 261 2.32 -16.25 -1.96
N SER A 262 1.11 -15.80 -1.63
CA SER A 262 0.85 -14.81 -0.59
C SER A 262 1.30 -15.30 0.79
N LEU A 263 1.04 -16.56 1.14
CA LEU A 263 1.47 -17.12 2.43
C LEU A 263 2.99 -17.22 2.51
N TYR A 264 3.64 -17.64 1.42
CA TYR A 264 5.10 -17.67 1.33
C TYR A 264 5.69 -16.26 1.49
N GLN A 265 5.19 -15.27 0.74
CA GLN A 265 5.66 -13.89 0.82
C GLN A 265 5.43 -13.29 2.21
N CYS A 266 4.26 -13.51 2.80
CA CYS A 266 3.94 -13.06 4.16
C CYS A 266 4.90 -13.68 5.18
N SER A 267 5.21 -14.97 5.06
CA SER A 267 6.19 -15.63 5.95
C SER A 267 7.59 -15.03 5.83
N SER A 268 7.99 -14.65 4.60
CA SER A 268 9.26 -13.98 4.35
C SER A 268 9.30 -12.59 5.01
N TYR A 269 8.23 -11.81 4.90
CA TYR A 269 8.17 -10.50 5.58
C TYR A 269 8.16 -10.66 7.10
N LEU A 270 7.45 -11.64 7.64
CA LEU A 270 7.43 -11.89 9.08
C LEU A 270 8.81 -12.27 9.61
N ASP A 271 9.56 -13.12 8.90
CA ASP A 271 10.95 -13.44 9.26
C ASP A 271 11.79 -12.17 9.37
N VAL A 272 11.75 -11.31 8.34
CA VAL A 272 12.44 -10.01 8.34
C VAL A 272 11.98 -9.08 9.47
N ILE A 273 10.68 -9.02 9.77
CA ILE A 273 10.15 -8.20 10.87
C ILE A 273 10.68 -8.67 12.23
N PHE A 274 10.81 -9.99 12.44
CA PHE A 274 11.27 -10.55 13.71
C PHE A 274 12.78 -10.50 13.89
N THR A 275 13.57 -10.56 12.82
CA THR A 275 15.04 -10.64 12.90
C THR A 275 15.77 -9.37 12.46
N GLY A 276 15.12 -8.50 11.67
CA GLY A 276 15.75 -7.40 10.94
C GLY A 276 15.68 -6.03 11.60
N GLY A 277 15.13 -5.91 12.82
CA GLY A 277 14.99 -4.62 13.51
C GLY A 277 16.33 -3.90 13.72
N VAL A 278 16.49 -2.71 13.14
CA VAL A 278 17.74 -1.91 13.24
C VAL A 278 17.78 -0.97 14.44
N GLY A 279 16.66 -0.81 15.14
CA GLY A 279 16.54 0.00 16.34
C GLY A 279 17.20 -0.63 17.57
N ARG A 280 17.19 0.12 18.67
CA ARG A 280 17.75 -0.34 19.96
C ARG A 280 17.09 -1.67 20.38
N ASN A 281 17.90 -2.69 20.70
CA ASN A 281 17.43 -4.03 21.06
C ASN A 281 16.61 -4.73 19.97
N GLY A 282 16.85 -4.44 18.69
CA GLY A 282 16.08 -5.04 17.58
C GLY A 282 14.70 -4.42 17.39
N SER A 283 14.50 -3.18 17.85
CA SER A 283 13.28 -2.41 17.61
C SER A 283 13.22 -1.84 16.18
N THR A 284 12.13 -1.16 15.85
CA THR A 284 11.94 -0.49 14.56
C THR A 284 12.90 0.69 14.38
N VAL A 285 12.90 1.32 13.19
CA VAL A 285 13.68 2.54 12.94
C VAL A 285 13.34 3.70 13.88
N ALA A 286 12.14 3.70 14.47
CA ALA A 286 11.68 4.68 15.45
C ALA A 286 11.99 4.29 16.90
N GLY A 287 12.58 3.12 17.14
CA GLY A 287 12.81 2.61 18.49
C GLY A 287 11.56 2.04 19.18
N THR A 288 10.51 1.76 18.42
CA THR A 288 9.23 1.19 18.90
C THR A 288 9.17 -0.32 18.71
N SER A 289 8.13 -0.96 19.26
CA SER A 289 7.94 -2.40 19.08
C SER A 289 7.75 -2.76 17.61
N VAL A 290 8.52 -3.75 17.13
CA VAL A 290 8.34 -4.33 15.79
C VAL A 290 6.95 -4.95 15.62
N LEU A 291 6.22 -5.24 16.70
CA LEU A 291 4.87 -5.81 16.65
C LEU A 291 3.75 -4.76 16.61
N PHE A 292 4.01 -3.51 17.02
CA PHE A 292 2.96 -2.50 17.11
C PHE A 292 2.21 -2.24 15.78
N PRO A 293 2.84 -2.28 14.59
CA PRO A 293 2.15 -2.09 13.32
C PRO A 293 1.03 -3.11 13.03
N VAL A 294 0.94 -4.23 13.77
CA VAL A 294 -0.23 -5.13 13.69
C VAL A 294 -1.53 -4.45 14.12
N CYS A 295 -1.45 -3.51 15.08
CA CYS A 295 -2.61 -2.83 15.63
C CYS A 295 -3.35 -1.98 14.58
N PRO A 296 -2.71 -1.03 13.86
CA PRO A 296 -3.38 -0.28 12.80
C PRO A 296 -3.84 -1.18 11.64
N LEU A 297 -3.12 -2.24 11.30
CA LEU A 297 -3.57 -3.21 10.29
C LEU A 297 -4.88 -3.90 10.71
N LEU A 298 -4.95 -4.41 11.94
CA LEU A 298 -6.15 -5.03 12.48
C LEU A 298 -7.29 -4.03 12.68
N ALA A 299 -6.99 -2.79 13.07
CA ALA A 299 -7.96 -1.71 13.19
C ALA A 299 -8.58 -1.35 11.83
N CYS A 300 -7.89 -1.62 10.71
CA CYS A 300 -8.46 -1.50 9.37
C CYS A 300 -9.27 -2.75 8.98
N ILE A 301 -8.71 -3.95 9.13
CA ILE A 301 -9.33 -5.19 8.62
C ILE A 301 -10.55 -5.62 9.44
N VAL A 302 -10.44 -5.61 10.78
CA VAL A 302 -11.46 -6.20 11.66
C VAL A 302 -12.81 -5.48 11.53
N PRO A 303 -12.91 -4.14 11.54
CA PRO A 303 -14.19 -3.47 11.38
C PRO A 303 -14.85 -3.77 10.03
N PHE A 304 -14.10 -3.76 8.93
CA PHE A 304 -14.63 -4.08 7.61
C PHE A 304 -15.09 -5.55 7.53
N ALA A 305 -14.33 -6.48 8.12
CA ALA A 305 -14.72 -7.88 8.19
C ALA A 305 -15.97 -8.08 9.06
N MET A 306 -16.10 -7.36 10.18
CA MET A 306 -17.30 -7.38 11.03
C MET A 306 -18.51 -6.82 10.28
N ILE A 307 -18.37 -5.66 9.63
CA ILE A 307 -19.43 -5.03 8.84
C ILE A 307 -19.92 -5.97 7.74
N TYR A 308 -19.00 -6.55 6.96
CA TYR A 308 -19.34 -7.47 5.88
C TYR A 308 -19.99 -8.76 6.42
N SER A 309 -19.40 -9.39 7.44
CA SER A 309 -19.87 -10.69 7.97
C SER A 309 -21.15 -10.62 8.79
N LYS A 310 -21.44 -9.47 9.43
CA LYS A 310 -22.63 -9.28 10.28
C LYS A 310 -23.77 -8.58 9.56
N SER A 311 -23.54 -8.05 8.36
CA SER A 311 -24.60 -7.46 7.54
C SER A 311 -25.71 -8.49 7.30
N ARG A 312 -26.95 -8.09 7.57
CA ARG A 312 -28.14 -8.88 7.23
C ARG A 312 -28.68 -8.55 5.84
N SER A 313 -28.21 -7.47 5.24
CA SER A 313 -28.58 -7.04 3.89
C SER A 313 -27.48 -7.41 2.88
N ALA A 314 -27.89 -7.59 1.62
CA ALA A 314 -26.97 -7.83 0.51
C ALA A 314 -26.28 -6.55 -0.01
N VAL A 315 -26.45 -5.40 0.68
CA VAL A 315 -26.00 -4.08 0.20
C VAL A 315 -24.50 -4.06 -0.15
N PHE A 316 -23.67 -4.75 0.62
CA PHE A 316 -22.23 -4.83 0.36
C PHE A 316 -21.87 -5.72 -0.83
N ASP A 317 -22.64 -6.79 -1.07
CA ASP A 317 -22.45 -7.65 -2.25
C ASP A 317 -22.94 -6.94 -3.52
N GLU A 318 -24.02 -6.15 -3.42
CA GLU A 318 -24.58 -5.35 -4.51
C GLU A 318 -23.74 -4.11 -4.86
N ASN A 319 -22.88 -3.66 -3.93
CA ASN A 319 -22.01 -2.49 -4.09
C ASN A 319 -20.56 -2.81 -3.72
N ILE A 320 -20.09 -4.01 -4.10
CA ILE A 320 -18.80 -4.54 -3.62
C ILE A 320 -17.63 -3.63 -4.01
N THR A 321 -17.67 -3.00 -5.18
CA THR A 321 -16.63 -2.06 -5.60
C THR A 321 -16.53 -0.88 -4.67
N LEU A 322 -17.66 -0.22 -4.37
CA LEU A 322 -17.67 0.95 -3.48
C LEU A 322 -17.20 0.56 -2.07
N PHE A 323 -17.63 -0.60 -1.59
CA PHE A 323 -17.18 -1.13 -0.30
C PHE A 323 -15.67 -1.36 -0.26
N VAL A 324 -15.11 -1.99 -1.29
CA VAL A 324 -13.66 -2.24 -1.44
C VAL A 324 -12.88 -0.94 -1.59
N MET A 325 -13.38 0.05 -2.35
CA MET A 325 -12.74 1.35 -2.49
C MET A 325 -12.68 2.10 -1.16
N CYS A 326 -13.74 2.04 -0.36
CA CYS A 326 -13.76 2.61 0.99
C CYS A 326 -12.78 1.90 1.93
N PHE A 327 -12.78 0.56 1.92
CA PHE A 327 -11.82 -0.24 2.69
C PHE A 327 -10.38 0.07 2.30
N GLY A 328 -10.12 0.09 0.99
CA GLY A 328 -8.84 0.41 0.40
C GLY A 328 -8.34 1.81 0.77
N ALA A 329 -9.21 2.81 0.78
CA ALA A 329 -8.84 4.17 1.21
C ALA A 329 -8.39 4.22 2.67
N VAL A 330 -9.07 3.50 3.57
CA VAL A 330 -8.70 3.40 4.99
C VAL A 330 -7.37 2.66 5.15
N ALA A 331 -7.18 1.55 4.42
CA ALA A 331 -5.95 0.78 4.44
C ALA A 331 -4.75 1.54 3.84
N ALA A 332 -4.96 2.28 2.75
CA ALA A 332 -3.97 3.14 2.14
C ALA A 332 -3.52 4.23 3.13
N LYS A 333 -4.47 4.85 3.85
CA LYS A 333 -4.14 5.80 4.92
C LYS A 333 -3.28 5.17 6.03
N ALA A 334 -3.63 3.97 6.50
CA ALA A 334 -2.85 3.27 7.51
C ALA A 334 -1.43 2.92 7.01
N THR A 335 -1.31 2.54 5.74
CA THR A 335 -0.04 2.27 5.09
C THR A 335 0.80 3.54 4.95
N ASN A 336 0.19 4.66 4.55
CA ASN A 336 0.86 5.95 4.45
C ASN A 336 1.40 6.43 5.79
N ARG A 337 0.70 6.15 6.89
CA ARG A 337 1.24 6.41 8.23
C ARG A 337 2.45 5.57 8.56
N LEU A 338 2.45 4.31 8.14
CA LEU A 338 3.62 3.45 8.28
C LEU A 338 4.82 3.96 7.47
N ILE A 339 4.59 4.41 6.23
CA ILE A 339 5.62 5.02 5.37
C ILE A 339 6.18 6.29 6.03
N VAL A 340 5.29 7.20 6.47
CA VAL A 340 5.70 8.44 7.16
C VAL A 340 6.51 8.11 8.41
N GLY A 341 6.05 7.18 9.25
CA GLY A 341 6.77 6.76 10.46
C GLY A 341 8.14 6.17 10.13
N HIS A 342 8.27 5.42 9.03
CA HIS A 342 9.55 4.91 8.56
C HIS A 342 10.50 6.04 8.16
N MET A 343 10.06 6.91 7.25
CA MET A 343 10.90 7.95 6.64
C MET A 343 11.25 9.05 7.63
N SER A 344 10.35 9.38 8.56
CA SER A 344 10.59 10.35 9.63
C SER A 344 11.20 9.72 10.88
N ARG A 345 11.33 8.39 10.95
CA ARG A 345 11.73 7.64 12.15
C ARG A 345 10.88 8.03 13.37
N SER A 346 9.56 8.06 13.20
CA SER A 346 8.59 8.39 14.23
C SER A 346 7.67 7.22 14.59
N GLU A 347 7.03 7.34 15.74
CA GLU A 347 6.03 6.38 16.21
C GLU A 347 4.73 6.53 15.39
N LEU A 348 3.92 5.46 15.34
CA LEU A 348 2.70 5.38 14.51
C LEU A 348 1.44 5.93 15.21
#